data_AF-A0A958J3L6-F1
#
_entry.id   AF-A0A958J3L6-F1
#
_cell.length_a   1.000
_cell.length_b   1.000
_cell.length_c   1.000
_cell.angle_alpha   90.00
_cell.angle_beta   90.00
_cell.angle_gamma   90.00
#
_symmetry.space_group_name_H-M   'P 1'
#
loop_
_entity.id
_entity.type
_entity.pdbx_description
1 polymer ?
#
loop_
_entity_poly.entity_id
_entity_poly.type
_entity_poly.pdbx_seq_one_letter_code
_entity_poly.pdbx_strand_id
1 'polypeptide(L)'
;MENDKKWIYLSYVIATLILSWVVNQFLLLFVNYFRVSNPMLLEVLPASAVVSLVAVSVFVFFYTRQAKVQNYSLEVFQELRKVTWPTKKTAYLSTIVVVITVIFMAVVLGFFDWMCTSFVNFIVRA
;
A
#
# COMPACT_ATOMS: atom_id res chain seq x y z
N MET A 1 26.42 7.55 -9.24
CA MET A 1 25.74 7.24 -10.51
C MET A 1 25.48 5.75 -10.68
N GLU A 2 26.50 4.88 -10.68
CA GLU A 2 26.31 3.41 -10.78
C GLU A 2 25.43 2.86 -9.64
N ASN A 3 25.66 3.33 -8.40
CA ASN A 3 24.93 2.83 -7.24
C ASN A 3 23.46 3.29 -7.20
N ASP A 4 23.16 4.46 -7.75
CA ASP A 4 21.81 5.03 -7.77
C ASP A 4 20.86 4.19 -8.66
N LYS A 5 21.39 3.68 -9.78
CA LYS A 5 20.64 2.79 -10.68
C LYS A 5 20.26 1.47 -10.02
N LYS A 6 21.10 0.91 -9.13
CA LYS A 6 20.81 -0.35 -8.41
C LYS A 6 19.56 -0.24 -7.55
N TRP A 7 19.43 0.86 -6.80
CA TRP A 7 18.25 1.12 -5.96
C TRP A 7 16.97 1.30 -6.77
N ILE A 8 17.09 1.90 -7.97
CA ILE A 8 15.97 2.06 -8.89
C ILE A 8 15.52 0.71 -9.45
N TYR A 9 16.44 -0.14 -9.93
CA TYR A 9 16.08 -1.49 -10.38
C TYR A 9 15.47 -2.34 -9.26
N LEU A 10 15.98 -2.23 -8.04
CA LEU A 10 15.41 -2.91 -6.88
C LEU A 10 13.97 -2.46 -6.60
N SER A 11 13.69 -1.16 -6.74
CA SER A 11 12.32 -0.63 -6.60
C SER A 11 11.36 -1.20 -7.66
N TYR A 12 11.81 -1.36 -8.91
CA TYR A 12 10.99 -1.96 -9.96
C TYR A 12 10.70 -3.45 -9.72
N VAL A 13 11.67 -4.20 -9.20
CA VAL A 13 11.46 -5.61 -8.84
C VAL A 13 10.44 -5.73 -7.71
N ILE A 14 10.57 -4.92 -6.66
CA ILE A 14 9.62 -4.91 -5.55
C ILE A 14 8.22 -4.51 -6.04
N ALA A 15 8.12 -3.45 -6.84
CA ALA A 15 6.85 -3.03 -7.43
C ALA A 15 6.22 -4.13 -8.30
N THR A 16 7.02 -4.86 -9.07
CA THR A 16 6.55 -5.99 -9.89
C THR A 16 5.97 -7.10 -9.03
N LEU A 17 6.61 -7.45 -7.91
CA LEU A 17 6.12 -8.48 -7.00
C LEU A 17 4.82 -8.06 -6.32
N ILE A 18 4.75 -6.82 -5.83
CA ILE A 18 3.53 -6.27 -5.19
C ILE A 18 2.39 -6.22 -6.20
N LEU A 19 2.64 -5.70 -7.40
CA LEU A 19 1.62 -5.55 -8.43
C LEU A 19 1.14 -6.93 -8.91
N SER A 20 2.04 -7.89 -9.09
CA SER A 20 1.66 -9.28 -9.39
C SER A 20 0.79 -9.88 -8.30
N TRP A 21 1.10 -9.67 -7.02
CA TRP A 21 0.27 -10.15 -5.92
C TRP A 21 -1.13 -9.52 -5.94
N VAL A 22 -1.22 -8.20 -6.15
CA VAL A 22 -2.50 -7.47 -6.27
C VAL A 22 -3.31 -7.98 -7.47
N VAL A 23 -2.69 -8.11 -8.65
CA VAL A 23 -3.35 -8.62 -9.85
C VAL A 23 -3.83 -10.06 -9.65
N ASN A 24 -3.06 -10.89 -8.96
CA ASN A 24 -3.49 -12.26 -8.64
C ASN A 24 -4.73 -12.26 -7.73
N GLN A 25 -4.85 -11.36 -6.75
CA GLN A 25 -6.08 -11.26 -5.93
C GLN A 25 -7.31 -10.97 -6.79
N PHE A 26 -7.20 -10.04 -7.75
CA PHE A 26 -8.29 -9.74 -8.68
C PHE A 26 -8.59 -10.92 -9.62
N LEU A 27 -7.56 -11.61 -10.12
CA LEU A 27 -7.74 -12.78 -10.98
C LEU A 27 -8.41 -13.94 -10.25
N LEU A 28 -8.05 -14.19 -8.98
CA LEU A 28 -8.69 -15.23 -8.19
C LEU A 28 -10.18 -14.95 -7.98
N LEU A 29 -10.56 -13.70 -7.74
CA LEU A 29 -11.98 -13.30 -7.68
C LEU A 29 -12.70 -13.61 -8.99
N PHE A 30 -12.09 -13.25 -10.12
CA PHE A 30 -12.66 -13.50 -11.45
C PHE A 30 -12.80 -14.99 -11.73
N VAL A 31 -11.74 -15.78 -11.51
CA VAL A 31 -11.76 -17.21 -11.79
C VAL A 31 -12.78 -17.94 -10.92
N ASN A 32 -12.85 -17.60 -9.63
CA ASN A 32 -13.84 -18.18 -8.72
C ASN A 32 -15.27 -17.79 -9.12
N TYR A 33 -15.47 -16.56 -9.59
CA TYR A 33 -16.75 -16.09 -10.10
C TYR A 33 -17.20 -16.89 -11.34
N PHE A 34 -16.30 -17.10 -12.31
CA PHE A 34 -16.59 -17.88 -13.51
C PHE A 34 -16.48 -19.41 -13.31
N ARG A 35 -16.18 -19.86 -12.09
CA ARG A 35 -15.91 -21.28 -11.75
C ARG A 35 -14.92 -21.95 -12.72
N VAL A 36 -13.98 -21.18 -13.25
CA VAL A 36 -12.95 -21.72 -14.15
C VAL A 36 -11.95 -22.51 -13.29
N SER A 37 -11.56 -23.69 -13.76
CA SER A 37 -10.65 -24.55 -13.00
C SER A 37 -9.30 -23.85 -12.81
N ASN A 38 -8.84 -23.75 -11.57
CA ASN A 38 -7.51 -23.26 -11.21
C ASN A 38 -6.61 -24.47 -10.87
N PRO A 39 -5.96 -25.10 -11.87
CA PRO A 39 -4.99 -26.13 -11.56
C PRO A 39 -3.85 -25.55 -10.72
N MET A 40 -3.45 -26.30 -9.71
CA MET A 40 -2.33 -25.96 -8.84
C MET A 40 -1.04 -26.43 -9.52
N LEU A 41 -0.19 -25.48 -9.91
CA LEU A 41 1.12 -25.71 -10.51
C LEU A 41 2.18 -25.95 -9.42
N LEU A 42 3.12 -26.85 -9.70
CA LEU A 42 4.20 -27.26 -8.77
C LEU A 42 3.71 -27.62 -7.36
N GLU A 43 2.44 -28.03 -7.23
CA GLU A 43 1.78 -28.33 -5.94
C GLU A 43 1.80 -27.18 -4.92
N VAL A 44 2.17 -25.96 -5.31
CA VAL A 44 2.34 -24.81 -4.40
C VAL A 44 1.73 -23.50 -4.90
N LEU A 45 1.57 -23.32 -6.22
CA LEU A 45 1.11 -22.04 -6.80
C LEU A 45 -0.08 -22.26 -7.74
N PRO A 46 -1.19 -21.51 -7.62
CA PRO A 46 -2.28 -21.58 -8.59
C PRO A 46 -1.82 -21.07 -9.97
N ALA A 47 -2.37 -21.62 -11.05
CA ALA A 47 -2.08 -21.16 -12.42
C ALA A 47 -2.26 -19.65 -12.61
N SER A 48 -3.25 -19.04 -11.94
CA SER A 48 -3.48 -17.59 -11.95
C SER A 48 -2.27 -16.79 -11.47
N ALA A 49 -1.54 -17.28 -10.48
CA ALA A 49 -0.39 -16.59 -9.90
C ALA A 49 0.77 -16.54 -10.90
N VAL A 50 1.05 -17.65 -11.59
CA VAL A 50 2.10 -17.69 -12.62
C VAL A 50 1.75 -16.77 -13.79
N VAL A 51 0.50 -16.80 -14.26
CA VAL A 51 0.05 -15.90 -15.33
C VAL A 51 0.19 -14.44 -14.91
N SER A 52 -0.21 -14.09 -13.70
CA SER A 52 -0.11 -12.71 -13.19
C SER A 52 1.35 -12.24 -13.14
N LEU A 53 2.28 -13.08 -12.67
CA LEU A 53 3.68 -12.73 -12.53
C LEU A 53 4.31 -12.53 -13.91
N VAL A 54 4.09 -13.47 -14.84
CA VAL A 54 4.63 -13.38 -16.20
C VAL A 54 4.07 -12.15 -16.92
N ALA A 55 2.75 -11.95 -16.92
CA ALA A 55 2.12 -10.83 -17.59
C ALA A 55 2.61 -9.47 -17.04
N VAL A 56 2.67 -9.32 -15.71
CA VAL A 56 3.15 -8.09 -15.08
C VAL A 56 4.63 -7.88 -15.34
N SER A 57 5.46 -8.92 -15.25
CA SER A 57 6.91 -8.78 -15.49
C SER A 57 7.23 -8.33 -16.91
N VAL A 58 6.53 -8.87 -17.92
CA VAL A 58 6.68 -8.45 -19.32
C VAL A 58 6.22 -7.00 -19.47
N PHE A 59 5.06 -6.66 -18.92
CA PHE A 59 4.52 -5.30 -18.98
C PHE A 59 5.47 -4.27 -18.36
N VAL A 60 5.99 -4.54 -17.15
CA VAL A 60 6.94 -3.67 -16.45
C VAL A 60 8.25 -3.57 -17.22
N PHE A 61 8.75 -4.65 -17.81
CA PHE A 61 9.95 -4.62 -18.63
C PHE A 61 9.80 -3.68 -19.84
N PHE A 62 8.67 -3.75 -20.56
CA PHE A 62 8.39 -2.83 -21.66
C PHE A 62 8.23 -1.38 -21.19
N TYR A 63 7.56 -1.15 -20.06
CA TYR A 63 7.36 0.18 -19.51
C TYR A 63 8.68 0.85 -19.09
N THR A 64 9.56 0.10 -18.42
CA THR A 64 10.87 0.59 -17.93
C THR A 64 11.92 0.78 -19.04
N ARG A 65 11.67 0.26 -20.25
CA ARG A 65 12.51 0.52 -21.44
C ARG A 65 12.34 1.92 -22.01
N GLN A 66 11.28 2.64 -21.65
CA GLN A 66 11.09 4.01 -22.14
C GLN A 66 12.06 4.98 -21.46
N ALA A 67 12.81 5.75 -22.27
CA ALA A 67 13.81 6.71 -21.78
C ALA A 67 13.20 7.75 -20.82
N LYS A 68 11.95 8.16 -21.06
CA LYS A 68 11.20 9.10 -20.23
C LYS A 68 11.02 8.58 -18.79
N VAL A 69 10.66 7.30 -18.63
CA VAL A 69 10.44 6.66 -17.32
C VAL A 69 11.75 6.54 -16.54
N GLN A 70 12.84 6.19 -17.23
CA GLN A 70 14.15 6.07 -16.59
C GLN A 70 14.68 7.41 -16.07
N ASN A 71 14.55 8.47 -16.88
CA ASN A 71 14.99 9.82 -16.49
C ASN A 71 14.18 10.35 -15.30
N TYR A 72 12.85 10.23 -15.32
CA TYR A 72 12.02 10.65 -14.18
C TYR A 72 12.34 9.88 -12.91
N SER A 73 12.57 8.58 -12.99
CA SER A 73 12.86 7.78 -11.80
C SER A 73 14.22 8.15 -11.19
N LEU A 74 15.18 8.55 -12.01
CA LEU A 74 16.45 9.11 -11.56
C LEU A 74 16.27 10.47 -10.87
N GLU A 75 15.47 11.36 -11.46
CA GLU A 75 15.17 12.68 -10.88
C GLU A 75 14.47 12.55 -9.53
N VAL A 76 13.44 11.69 -9.43
CA VAL A 76 12.73 11.42 -8.18
C VAL A 76 13.68 10.86 -7.13
N PHE A 77 14.55 9.91 -7.48
CA PHE A 77 15.52 9.36 -6.52
C PHE A 77 16.50 10.43 -6.02
N GLN A 78 16.97 11.31 -6.91
CA GLN A 78 17.84 12.43 -6.53
C GLN A 78 17.13 13.41 -5.59
N GLU A 79 15.85 13.68 -5.81
CA GLU A 79 15.06 14.58 -4.97
C GLU A 79 14.73 13.94 -3.61
N LEU A 80 14.39 12.66 -3.59
CA LEU A 80 14.17 11.89 -2.36
C LEU A 80 15.42 11.90 -1.46
N ARG A 81 16.63 11.93 -2.04
CA ARG A 81 17.87 12.03 -1.26
C ARG A 81 18.07 13.40 -0.59
N LYS A 82 17.40 14.44 -1.08
CA LYS A 82 17.42 15.78 -0.46
C LYS A 82 16.41 15.88 0.69
N VAL A 83 15.47 14.95 0.81
CA VAL A 83 14.52 14.91 1.92
C VAL A 83 15.28 14.66 3.21
N THR A 84 15.43 15.72 4.00
CA THR A 84 16.05 15.67 5.31
C THR A 84 14.99 15.28 6.33
N TRP A 85 15.05 14.05 6.81
CA TRP A 85 14.16 13.61 7.87
C TRP A 85 14.51 14.32 9.19
N PRO A 86 13.51 14.81 9.94
CA PRO A 86 13.74 15.45 11.22
C PRO A 86 14.48 14.50 12.16
N THR A 87 15.34 15.05 13.00
CA THR A 87 16.04 14.24 14.00
C THR A 87 15.03 13.53 14.90
N LYS A 88 15.36 12.29 15.34
CA LYS A 88 14.44 11.42 16.11
C LYS A 88 13.77 12.18 17.27
N LYS A 89 14.52 13.01 17.98
CA LYS A 89 14.02 13.80 19.12
C LYS A 89 12.86 14.72 18.73
N THR A 90 12.98 15.49 17.66
CA THR A 90 11.93 16.40 17.19
C THR A 90 10.72 15.64 16.67
N ALA A 91 10.93 14.52 15.97
CA ALA A 91 9.84 13.68 15.48
C ALA A 91 8.98 13.12 16.62
N TYR A 92 9.61 12.67 17.72
CA TYR A 92 8.88 12.20 18.90
C TYR A 92 8.06 13.30 19.57
N LEU A 93 8.60 14.51 19.68
CA LEU A 93 7.86 15.64 20.24
C LEU A 93 6.61 15.96 19.42
N SER A 94 6.72 15.97 18.10
CA SER A 94 5.57 16.19 17.21
C SER A 94 4.51 15.08 17.37
N THR A 95 4.92 13.81 17.49
CA THR A 95 3.98 12.71 17.70
C THR A 95 3.30 12.78 19.06
N ILE A 96 4.00 13.18 20.13
CA ILE A 96 3.41 13.34 21.46
C ILE A 96 2.26 14.35 21.43
N VAL A 97 2.45 15.48 20.74
CA VAL A 97 1.39 16.48 20.57
C VAL A 97 0.17 15.85 19.89
N VAL A 98 0.36 15.10 18.80
CA VAL A 98 -0.73 14.42 18.09
C VAL A 98 -1.43 13.39 18.98
N VAL A 99 -0.69 12.62 19.77
CA VAL A 99 -1.29 11.64 20.70
C VAL A 99 -2.19 12.34 21.72
N ILE A 100 -1.73 13.45 22.29
CA ILE A 100 -2.52 14.23 23.26
C ILE A 100 -3.79 14.78 22.61
N THR A 101 -3.69 15.34 21.40
CA THR A 101 -4.87 15.89 20.70
C THR A 101 -5.87 14.81 20.31
N VAL A 102 -5.41 13.62 19.90
CA VAL A 102 -6.28 12.48 19.60
C VAL A 102 -6.98 11.98 20.86
N ILE A 103 -6.29 11.87 21.99
CA ILE A 103 -6.91 11.48 23.27
C ILE A 103 -7.98 12.50 23.67
N PHE A 104 -7.67 13.79 23.56
CA PHE A 104 -8.64 14.85 23.86
C PHE A 104 -9.89 14.73 22.98
N MET A 105 -9.71 14.58 21.66
CA MET A 105 -10.84 14.40 20.74
C MET A 105 -11.64 13.13 21.04
N ALA A 106 -10.97 12.03 21.38
CA ALA A 106 -11.63 10.77 21.74
C ALA A 106 -12.48 10.91 23.01
N VAL A 107 -12.02 11.65 24.02
CA VAL A 107 -12.80 11.92 25.23
C VAL A 107 -14.02 12.78 24.92
N VAL A 108 -13.85 13.84 24.13
CA VAL A 108 -14.96 14.74 23.75
C VAL A 108 -16.02 13.99 22.93
N LEU A 109 -15.60 13.23 21.91
CA LEU A 109 -16.50 12.43 21.09
C LEU A 109 -17.16 11.32 21.90
N GLY A 110 -16.40 10.58 22.71
CA GLY A 110 -16.95 9.52 23.55
C GLY A 110 -17.98 10.03 24.58
N PHE A 111 -17.76 11.22 25.13
CA PHE A 111 -18.76 11.87 25.99
C PHE A 111 -20.04 12.22 25.22
N PHE A 112 -19.90 12.75 24.00
CA PHE A 112 -21.03 13.05 23.14
C PHE A 112 -21.82 11.78 22.74
N ASP A 113 -21.12 10.72 22.35
CA ASP A 113 -21.71 9.42 22.01
C ASP A 113 -22.49 8.83 23.20
N TRP A 114 -21.94 8.94 24.42
CA TRP A 114 -22.62 8.50 25.64
C TRP A 114 -23.88 9.32 25.94
N MET A 115 -23.81 10.65 25.76
CA MET A 115 -24.96 11.54 25.95
C MET A 115 -26.08 11.23 24.94
N CYS A 116 -25.73 11.08 23.66
CA CYS A 116 -26.68 10.72 22.60
C CYS A 116 -27.32 9.35 22.87
N THR A 117 -26.53 8.34 23.25
CA THR A 117 -27.04 7.00 23.57
C THR A 117 -28.02 7.03 24.74
N SER A 118 -27.69 7.79 25.79
CA SER A 118 -28.56 7.94 26.97
C SER A 118 -29.88 8.63 26.60
N PHE A 119 -29.82 9.66 25.73
CA PHE A 119 -31.00 10.37 25.25
C PHE A 119 -31.90 9.49 24.38
N VAL A 120 -31.32 8.71 23.46
CA VAL A 120 -32.06 7.75 22.62
C VAL A 120 -32.71 6.66 23.48
N ASN A 121 -31.97 6.08 24.43
CA ASN A 121 -32.50 5.05 25.33
C ASN A 121 -33.64 5.57 26.22
N PHE A 122 -33.59 6.84 26.62
CA PHE A 122 -34.69 7.48 27.35
C PHE A 122 -35.96 7.57 26.50
N ILE A 123 -35.85 7.97 25.23
CA ILE A 123 -36.99 8.05 24.30
C ILE A 123 -37.57 6.67 23.99
N VAL A 124 -36.73 5.67 23.74
CA VAL A 124 -37.21 4.32 23.38
C VAL A 124 -37.91 3.63 24.56
N ARG A 125 -37.57 4.01 25.80
CA ARG A 125 -38.14 3.43 27.02
C ARG A 125 -39.34 4.22 27.59
N ALA A 126 -39.57 5.45 27.12
CA ALA A 126 -40.73 6.28 27.45
C ALA A 126 -41.90 5.96 26.50
#